data_AF-A0A4Q1UAA6-F1
#
_entry.id   AF-A0A4Q1UAA6-F1
#
_cell.length_a   1.000
_cell.length_b   1.000
_cell.length_c   1.000
_cell.angle_alpha   90.00
_cell.angle_beta   90.00
_cell.angle_gamma   90.00
#
_symmetry.space_group_name_H-M   'P 1'
#
loop_
_entity.id
_entity.type
_entity.pdbx_description
1 polymer ?
#
loop_
_entity_poly.entity_id
_entity_poly.type
_entity_poly.pdbx_seq_one_letter_code
_entity_poly.pdbx_strand_id
1 'polypeptide(L)' 'MPRSKHTAQEKLLILEEFRHSKTSISSFSRQHGLGDRTLQRWQARYERDGIKGLEEARKNQHYTRE' A
#
# COMPACT_ATOMS: atom_id res chain seq x y z
N MET A 1 -8.61 4.34 21.18
CA MET A 1 -7.62 3.30 20.88
C MET A 1 -7.95 2.70 19.52
N PRO A 2 -6.98 2.28 18.68
CA PRO A 2 -5.74 2.92 18.28
C PRO A 2 -5.83 3.50 16.85
N ARG A 3 -4.81 4.29 16.49
CA ARG A 3 -4.72 5.12 15.28
C ARG A 3 -4.24 4.34 14.05
N SER A 4 -4.71 4.83 12.90
CA SER A 4 -4.19 4.65 11.54
C SER A 4 -4.73 3.44 10.77
N LYS A 5 -5.62 3.77 9.83
CA LYS A 5 -6.45 2.89 8.99
C LYS A 5 -5.72 1.80 8.19
N HIS A 6 -4.39 1.83 8.05
CA HIS A 6 -3.57 0.73 7.49
C HIS A 6 -2.12 0.86 7.97
N THR A 7 -1.65 -0.08 8.79
CA THR A 7 -0.25 -0.17 9.25
C THR A 7 0.63 -0.70 8.12
N ALA A 8 1.95 -0.49 8.15
CA ALA A 8 2.83 -1.05 7.13
C ALA A 8 2.77 -2.58 7.02
N GLN A 9 2.48 -3.26 8.12
CA GLN A 9 2.18 -4.70 8.11
C GLN A 9 0.97 -5.03 7.23
N GLU A 10 -0.08 -4.21 7.22
CA GLU A 10 -1.26 -4.45 6.40
C GLU A 10 -0.97 -4.21 4.91
N LYS A 11 -0.17 -3.20 4.59
CA LYS A 11 0.32 -2.98 3.22
C LYS A 11 1.20 -4.13 2.73
N LEU A 12 1.99 -4.69 3.64
CA LEU A 12 2.85 -5.83 3.36
C LEU A 12 2.02 -7.08 3.12
N LEU A 13 1.03 -7.37 3.97
CA LEU A 13 0.08 -8.45 3.76
C LEU A 13 -0.61 -8.34 2.39
N ILE A 14 -1.05 -7.14 2.01
CA ILE A 14 -1.66 -6.87 0.70
C ILE A 14 -0.66 -7.13 -0.44
N LEU A 15 0.61 -6.75 -0.31
CA LEU A 15 1.63 -7.02 -1.32
C LEU A 15 2.00 -8.50 -1.41
N GLU A 16 2.05 -9.20 -0.28
CA GLU A 16 2.28 -10.65 -0.24
C GLU A 16 1.10 -11.41 -0.82
N GLU A 17 -0.13 -11.06 -0.46
CA GLU A 17 -1.34 -11.56 -1.10
C GLU A 17 -1.34 -11.27 -2.59
N PHE A 18 -0.95 -10.08 -3.03
CA PHE A 18 -0.82 -9.75 -4.45
C PHE A 18 0.27 -10.58 -5.14
N ARG A 19 1.35 -10.92 -4.44
CA ARG A 19 2.42 -11.76 -5.00
C ARG A 19 1.97 -13.21 -5.14
N HIS A 20 1.11 -13.66 -4.23
CA HIS A 20 0.56 -15.01 -4.20
C HIS A 20 -0.64 -15.16 -5.15
N SER A 21 -1.57 -14.21 -5.10
CA SER A 21 -2.63 -14.01 -6.08
C SER A 21 -2.04 -13.32 -7.31
N LYS A 22 -1.67 -14.09 -8.33
CA LYS A 22 -1.27 -13.58 -9.67
C LYS A 22 -2.41 -12.87 -10.44
N THR A 23 -3.27 -12.16 -9.72
CA THR A 23 -4.33 -11.30 -10.22
C THR A 23 -3.73 -10.01 -10.73
N SER A 24 -4.36 -9.39 -11.72
CA SER A 24 -3.94 -8.08 -12.22
C SER A 24 -4.03 -7.00 -11.13
N ILE A 25 -3.05 -6.09 -11.11
CA ILE A 25 -2.98 -4.94 -10.19
C ILE A 25 -4.34 -4.23 -10.06
N SER A 26 -5.04 -3.97 -11.17
CA SER A 26 -6.30 -3.22 -11.16
C SER A 26 -7.46 -3.98 -10.50
N SER A 27 -7.56 -5.30 -10.71
CA SER A 27 -8.60 -6.12 -10.04
C SER A 27 -8.33 -6.23 -8.55
N PHE A 28 -7.06 -6.46 -8.18
CA PHE A 28 -6.66 -6.61 -6.79
C PHE A 28 -6.76 -5.28 -6.03
N SER A 29 -6.33 -4.17 -6.64
CA SER A 29 -6.46 -2.84 -6.05
C SER A 29 -7.93 -2.48 -5.84
N ARG A 30 -8.80 -2.75 -6.82
CA ARG A 30 -10.24 -2.49 -6.72
C ARG A 30 -10.92 -3.33 -5.63
N GLN A 31 -10.50 -4.58 -5.43
CA GLN A 31 -10.99 -5.46 -4.36
C GLN A 31 -10.64 -4.91 -2.96
N HIS A 32 -9.45 -4.34 -2.81
CA HIS A 32 -8.99 -3.73 -1.55
C HIS A 32 -9.32 -2.23 -1.43
N GLY A 33 -10.04 -1.64 -2.38
CA GLY A 33 -10.33 -0.20 -2.41
C GLY A 33 -9.09 0.70 -2.60
N LEU A 34 -8.00 0.14 -3.12
CA LEU A 34 -6.76 0.82 -3.41
C LEU A 34 -6.74 1.31 -4.86
N GLY A 35 -6.04 2.43 -5.09
CA GLY A 35 -5.69 2.87 -6.44
C GLY A 35 -4.59 1.99 -7.03
N ASP A 36 -4.65 1.74 -8.34
CA ASP A 36 -3.67 0.93 -9.07
C ASP A 36 -2.25 1.54 -8.93
N ARG A 37 -2.18 2.88 -9.02
CA ARG A 37 -0.95 3.66 -8.79
C ARG A 37 -0.43 3.56 -7.35
N THR A 38 -1.32 3.36 -6.38
CA THR A 38 -0.93 3.19 -4.97
C THR A 38 -0.21 1.87 -4.79
N LEU A 39 -0.75 0.79 -5.36
CA LEU A 39 -0.14 -0.54 -5.29
C LEU A 39 1.23 -0.57 -6.00
N GLN A 40 1.34 0.03 -7.20
CA GLN A 40 2.62 0.16 -7.89
C GLN A 40 3.66 0.93 -7.07
N ARG A 41 3.27 2.06 -6.44
CA ARG A 41 4.18 2.81 -5.57
C ARG A 41 4.61 1.98 -4.36
N TRP A 42 3.72 1.19 -3.78
CA TRP A 42 4.05 0.31 -2.66
C TRP A 42 5.05 -0.77 -3.09
N GLN A 43 4.85 -1.38 -4.25
CA GLN A 43 5.76 -2.39 -4.79
C GLN A 43 7.16 -1.81 -5.04
N ALA A 44 7.27 -0.66 -5.71
CA ALA A 44 8.55 0.01 -5.95
C ALA A 44 9.28 0.41 -4.65
N ARG A 45 8.53 0.89 -3.64
CA ARG A 45 9.11 1.23 -2.33
C ARG A 45 9.54 -0.01 -1.56
N TYR A 46 8.77 -1.09 -1.66
CA TYR A 46 9.08 -2.36 -1.03
C TYR A 46 10.34 -3.00 -1.65
N GLU A 47 10.51 -2.92 -2.96
CA GLU A 47 11.73 -3.38 -3.61
C GLU A 47 12.96 -2.55 -3.22
N ARG A 48 12.80 -1.25 -2.98
CA ARG A 48 13.89 -0.35 -2.62
C ARG A 48 14.29 -0.42 -1.14
N ASP A 49 13.31 -0.34 -0.24
CA ASP A 49 13.50 -0.17 1.21
C ASP A 49 12.84 -1.28 2.05
N GLY A 50 12.22 -2.27 1.42
CA GLY A 50 11.45 -3.30 2.12
C GLY A 50 10.25 -2.72 2.87
N ILE A 51 9.98 -3.28 4.05
CA ILE A 51 8.86 -2.84 4.91
C ILE A 51 8.99 -1.37 5.33
N LYS A 52 10.22 -0.84 5.47
CA LYS A 52 10.47 0.57 5.82
C LYS A 52 9.93 1.54 4.77
N GLY A 53 9.99 1.16 3.49
CA GLY A 53 9.40 1.95 2.40
C GLY A 53 7.87 2.03 2.45
N LEU A 54 7.22 1.03 3.06
CA LEU A 54 5.77 1.00 3.30
C LEU A 54 5.37 1.77 4.57
N GLU A 55 6.27 1.88 5.54
CA GLU A 55 6.16 2.69 6.75
C GLU A 55 6.33 4.21 6.49
N GLU A 56 7.14 4.60 5.51
CA GLU A 56 7.46 5.99 5.11
C GLU A 56 6.31 6.76 4.43
N ALA A 57 5.09 6.61 4.93
CA ALA A 57 3.93 7.39 4.53
C ALA A 57 3.34 8.21 5.68
N ARG A 58 4.06 8.37 6.82
CA ARG A 58 3.68 9.35 7.86
C ARG A 58 3.84 10.81 7.40
N LYS A 59 4.56 11.08 6.31
CA LYS A 59 4.57 12.40 5.65
C LYS A 59 3.49 12.54 4.57
N ASN A 60 2.37 11.82 4.65
CA ASN A 60 1.13 12.31 4.03
C ASN A 60 0.62 13.49 4.87
N GLN A 61 1.39 14.58 4.85
CA GLN A 61 0.91 15.88 5.23
C GLN A 61 -0.17 16.22 4.20
N HIS A 62 -1.42 16.12 4.63
CA HIS A 62 -2.50 16.96 4.16
C HIS A 62 -2.80 16.88 2.65
N TYR A 63 -3.52 15.84 2.21
CA TYR A 63 -4.45 16.03 1.09
C TYR A 63 -5.77 16.53 1.66
N THR A 64 -5.76 17.77 2.16
CA THR A 64 -6.99 18.56 2.18
C THR A 64 -7.09 19.09 0.78
N ARG A 65 -7.93 18.43 0.01
CA ARG A 65 -8.40 18.94 -1.27
C ARG A 65 -9.30 20.12 -0.91
N GLU A 66 -8.80 21.33 -1.15
CA GLU A 66 -9.63 22.53 -1.26
C GLU A 66 -10.66 22.37 -2.40
#